data_AF-A0A7S2RH93-F1
#
_entry.id   AF-A0A7S2RH93-F1
#
_cell.length_a   1.000
_cell.length_b   1.000
_cell.length_c   1.000
_cell.angle_alpha   90.00
_cell.angle_beta   90.00
_cell.angle_gamma   90.00
#
_symmetry.space_group_name_H-M   'P 1'
#
loop_
_entity.id
_entity.type
_entity.pdbx_description
1 polymer ?
#
loop_
_entity_poly.entity_id
_entity_poly.type
_entity_poly.pdbx_seq_one_letter_code
_entity_poly.pdbx_strand_id
1 'polypeptide(L)'
;RRECLTKNVLVTLLINDQYGDGVCCNWGNGSFSVHYDGSQISTGNDFSNLRTLCLPPSQDHAPFSLDLTLDHTPVHTWWILYDSSSKTELLRSLTNYQQVKI
;
A
#
# COMPACT_ATOMS: atom_id res chain seq x y z
N ARG A 1 3.09 5.21 -19.11
CA ARG A 1 3.04 3.73 -19.19
C ARG A 1 3.98 3.19 -18.12
N ARG A 2 3.49 2.40 -17.17
CA ARG A 2 4.34 1.66 -16.22
C ARG A 2 4.24 0.20 -16.64
N GLU A 3 5.30 -0.30 -17.26
CA GLU A 3 5.39 -1.64 -17.82
C GLU A 3 6.55 -2.30 -17.09
N CYS A 4 6.31 -3.35 -16.31
CA CYS A 4 7.41 -4.04 -15.64
C CYS A 4 8.10 -4.94 -16.68
N LEU A 5 9.36 -4.63 -16.99
CA LEU A 5 10.15 -5.40 -17.94
C LEU A 5 10.76 -6.63 -17.23
N THR A 6 10.13 -7.77 -17.52
CA THR A 6 10.61 -9.16 -17.37
C THR A 6 10.78 -9.68 -15.93
N LYS A 7 9.80 -10.48 -15.49
CA LYS A 7 9.69 -11.22 -14.20
C LYS A 7 9.34 -10.43 -12.92
N ASN A 8 8.59 -9.34 -13.06
CA ASN A 8 8.05 -8.62 -11.90
C ASN A 8 6.58 -8.96 -11.69
N VAL A 9 6.17 -9.16 -10.44
CA VAL A 9 4.75 -9.29 -10.08
C VAL A 9 4.15 -7.88 -10.01
N LEU A 10 3.13 -7.63 -10.81
CA LEU A 10 2.40 -6.37 -10.78
C LEU A 10 1.34 -6.46 -9.70
N VAL A 11 1.41 -5.59 -8.70
CA VAL A 11 0.43 -5.53 -7.61
C VAL A 11 -0.21 -4.16 -7.56
N THR A 12 -1.48 -4.12 -7.20
CA THR A 12 -2.19 -2.88 -6.92
C THR A 12 -2.54 -2.83 -5.46
N LEU A 13 -2.13 -1.74 -4.83
CA LEU A 13 -2.50 -1.34 -3.50
C LEU A 13 -3.69 -0.38 -3.61
N LEU A 14 -4.84 -0.81 -3.10
CA LEU A 14 -6.00 0.03 -2.88
C LEU A 14 -6.01 0.44 -1.42
N ILE A 15 -6.03 1.74 -1.17
CA ILE A 15 -6.19 2.32 0.15
C ILE A 15 -7.50 3.08 0.09
N ASN A 16 -8.48 2.63 0.87
CA ASN A 16 -9.77 3.28 0.93
C ASN A 16 -9.88 4.02 2.25
N ASP A 17 -10.16 5.30 2.14
CA ASP A 17 -10.48 6.17 3.25
C ASP A 17 -11.95 6.59 3.13
N GLN A 18 -12.79 6.07 4.03
CA GLN A 18 -14.24 6.17 3.88
C GLN A 18 -14.78 7.58 4.08
N TYR A 19 -14.12 8.39 4.91
CA TYR A 19 -14.60 9.72 5.30
C TYR A 19 -13.92 10.85 4.53
N GLY A 20 -12.90 10.52 3.72
CA GLY A 20 -12.14 11.50 2.95
C GLY A 20 -11.39 12.50 3.83
N ASP A 21 -11.21 12.16 5.12
CA ASP A 21 -10.48 12.90 6.14
C ASP A 21 -9.11 12.28 6.43
N GLY A 22 -8.77 11.20 5.74
CA GLY A 22 -7.58 10.42 5.95
C GLY A 22 -6.32 11.07 5.40
N VAL A 23 -5.42 10.22 4.91
CA VAL A 23 -3.95 10.37 4.86
C VAL A 23 -3.35 11.66 4.27
N CYS A 24 -4.15 12.58 3.73
CA CYS A 24 -3.75 13.92 3.40
C CYS A 24 -4.92 14.90 3.60
N CYS A 25 -4.59 16.10 4.07
CA CYS A 25 -4.89 17.38 3.39
C CYS A 25 -5.54 18.45 4.27
N ASN A 26 -6.07 18.12 5.45
CA ASN A 26 -6.67 19.12 6.35
C ASN A 26 -5.91 19.31 7.67
N TRP A 27 -5.29 18.27 8.25
CA TRP A 27 -4.69 18.33 9.60
C TRP A 27 -3.24 17.80 9.65
N GLY A 28 -2.77 17.14 8.60
CA GLY A 28 -1.38 16.77 8.41
C GLY A 28 -1.12 16.15 7.04
N ASN A 29 0.16 15.82 6.79
CA ASN A 29 0.56 15.00 5.65
C ASN A 29 0.81 13.60 6.18
N GLY A 30 -0.14 12.70 5.99
CA GLY A 30 0.13 11.28 6.14
C GLY A 30 1.07 10.79 5.03
N SER A 31 1.60 9.59 5.24
CA SER A 31 2.59 9.01 4.34
C SER A 31 2.45 7.50 4.28
N PHE A 32 2.78 6.92 3.13
CA PHE A 32 2.98 5.47 3.01
C PHE A 32 4.42 5.16 2.65
N SER A 33 4.92 4.04 3.16
CA SER A 33 6.13 3.39 2.69
C SER A 33 5.85 1.91 2.45
N VAL A 34 6.15 1.45 1.25
CA VAL A 34 6.00 0.05 0.85
C VAL A 34 7.37 -0.58 0.79
N HIS A 35 7.53 -1.65 1.55
CA HIS A 35 8.75 -2.44 1.57
C HIS A 35 8.46 -3.85 1.05
N TYR A 36 9.39 -4.36 0.26
CA TYR A 36 9.34 -5.70 -0.29
C TYR A 36 10.74 -6.30 -0.23
N ASP A 37 10.87 -7.48 0.38
CA ASP A 37 12.14 -8.16 0.62
C ASP A 37 13.16 -7.27 1.38
N GLY A 38 12.66 -6.47 2.33
CA GLY A 38 13.45 -5.49 3.08
C GLY A 38 13.84 -4.23 2.30
N SER A 39 13.58 -4.16 0.99
CA SER A 39 13.85 -3.00 0.15
C SER A 39 12.64 -2.09 0.03
N GLN A 40 12.84 -0.77 0.14
CA GLN A 40 11.78 0.20 -0.07
C GLN A 40 11.49 0.34 -1.57
N ILE A 41 10.30 -0.07 -2.00
CA ILE A 41 9.90 -0.08 -3.41
C ILE A 41 9.02 1.11 -3.79
N SER A 42 8.37 1.74 -2.81
CA SER A 42 7.54 2.91 -3.05
C SER A 42 7.35 3.71 -1.77
N THR A 43 7.29 5.01 -1.92
CA THR A 43 6.90 5.93 -0.86
C THR A 43 6.15 7.09 -1.46
N GLY A 44 5.28 7.69 -0.67
CA GLY A 44 4.59 8.89 -1.05
C GLY A 44 3.91 9.53 0.15
N ASN A 45 3.70 10.82 -0.03
CA ASN A 45 2.95 11.71 0.85
C ASN A 45 1.65 12.19 0.17
N ASP A 46 1.50 11.91 -1.14
CA ASP A 46 0.30 12.16 -1.91
C ASP A 46 -0.53 10.89 -2.05
N PHE A 47 -1.71 10.88 -1.44
CA PHE A 47 -2.64 9.76 -1.53
C PHE A 47 -3.58 9.93 -2.72
N SER A 48 -3.48 9.01 -3.67
CA SER A 48 -4.63 8.60 -4.46
C SER A 48 -5.05 7.24 -3.93
N ASN A 49 -6.36 6.98 -3.82
CA ASN A 49 -6.93 5.73 -3.32
C ASN A 49 -6.38 4.47 -4.00
N LEU A 50 -5.76 4.61 -5.17
CA LEU A 50 -5.18 3.51 -5.94
C LEU A 50 -3.71 3.78 -6.29
N ARG A 51 -2.84 2.80 -6.00
CA ARG A 51 -1.43 2.80 -6.40
C ARG A 51 -1.04 1.44 -6.98
N THR A 52 -0.42 1.44 -8.15
CA THR A 52 0.11 0.23 -8.79
C THR A 52 1.63 0.21 -8.67
N LEU A 53 2.15 -0.92 -8.21
CA LEU A 53 3.56 -1.15 -7.89
C LEU A 53 4.07 -2.36 -8.68
N CYS A 54 5.33 -2.29 -9.11
CA CYS A 54 6.04 -3.44 -9.68
C CYS A 54 6.93 -4.03 -8.58
N LEU A 55 6.65 -5.26 -8.14
CA LEU A 55 7.54 -5.97 -7.23
C LEU A 55 8.73 -6.54 -8.02
N PRO A 56 9.99 -6.32 -7.59
CA PRO A 56 11.13 -6.99 -8.20
C PRO A 56 11.02 -8.51 -8.00
N PRO A 57 11.66 -9.33 -8.86
CA PRO A 57 11.77 -10.76 -8.61
C PRO A 57 12.53 -10.99 -7.32
N SER A 58 11.93 -11.74 -6.39
CA SER A 58 12.56 -12.18 -5.15
C SER A 58 12.73 -13.70 -5.15
N GLN A 59 13.66 -14.19 -4.34
CA GLN A 59 13.80 -15.60 -4.04
C GLN A 59 12.62 -15.98 -3.11
N ASP A 60 12.00 -17.13 -3.38
CA ASP A 60 10.75 -17.64 -2.78
C ASP A 60 10.40 -17.12 -1.36
N HIS A 61 9.17 -16.59 -1.20
CA HIS A 61 8.60 -15.98 0.01
C HIS A 61 9.30 -14.70 0.53
N ALA A 62 9.29 -13.63 -0.25
CA ALA A 62 9.71 -12.31 0.23
C ALA A 62 8.66 -11.64 1.14
N PRO A 63 9.09 -11.08 2.30
CA PRO A 63 8.20 -10.32 3.16
C PRO A 63 7.75 -9.03 2.47
N PHE A 64 6.45 -8.75 2.58
CA PHE A 64 5.85 -7.48 2.19
C PHE A 64 5.42 -6.75 3.45
N SER A 65 5.80 -5.47 3.59
CA SER A 65 5.30 -4.62 4.66
C SER A 65 4.87 -3.26 4.12
N LEU A 66 3.82 -2.73 4.73
CA LEU A 66 3.25 -1.43 4.40
C LEU A 66 3.20 -0.59 5.67
N ASP A 67 4.07 0.40 5.75
CA ASP A 67 4.01 1.41 6.79
C ASP A 67 3.05 2.52 6.35
N LEU A 68 1.97 2.69 7.10
CA LEU A 68 0.96 3.71 6.84
C LEU A 68 0.88 4.66 8.04
N THR A 69 1.13 5.94 7.77
CA THR A 69 0.98 7.02 8.76
C THR A 69 -0.22 7.86 8.40
N LEU A 70 -1.20 7.91 9.29
CA LEU A 70 -2.48 8.62 9.14
C LEU A 70 -2.45 9.89 10.01
N ASP A 71 -3.13 10.96 9.58
CA ASP A 71 -3.08 12.30 10.20
C ASP A 71 -4.19 12.55 11.25
N HIS A 72 -5.23 11.72 11.31
CA HIS A 72 -6.29 11.79 12.33
C HIS A 72 -6.75 10.39 12.80
N THR A 73 -7.65 10.32 13.81
CA THR A 73 -8.10 9.06 14.42
C THR A 73 -8.55 8.07 13.34
N PRO A 74 -7.85 6.94 13.14
CA PRO A 74 -7.91 6.19 11.89
C PRO A 74 -8.98 5.12 11.92
N VAL A 75 -10.22 5.53 12.15
CA VAL A 75 -11.30 4.58 12.40
C VAL A 75 -11.88 4.02 11.11
N HIS A 76 -11.40 4.43 9.92
CA HIS A 76 -12.03 4.07 8.64
C HIS A 76 -11.10 3.99 7.43
N THR A 77 -9.78 3.89 7.65
CA THR A 77 -8.82 3.67 6.57
C THR A 77 -8.42 2.20 6.54
N TRP A 78 -8.64 1.54 5.41
CA TRP A 78 -8.22 0.17 5.19
C TRP A 78 -7.48 0.04 3.87
N TRP A 79 -6.72 -1.04 3.71
CA TRP A 79 -5.99 -1.31 2.48
C TRP A 79 -6.14 -2.76 2.04
N ILE A 80 -6.15 -2.95 0.73
CA ILE A 80 -6.14 -4.26 0.08
C ILE A 80 -5.04 -4.25 -0.97
N LEU A 81 -4.24 -5.32 -0.97
CA LEU A 81 -3.27 -5.63 -1.99
C LEU A 81 -3.82 -6.75 -2.86
N TYR A 82 -3.89 -6.53 -4.16
CA TYR A 82 -4.27 -7.56 -5.13
C TYR A 82 -3.26 -7.64 -6.26
N ASP A 83 -3.12 -8.85 -6.82
CA ASP A 83 -2.36 -9.05 -8.05
C ASP A 83 -3.07 -8.32 -9.19
N SER A 84 -2.37 -7.41 -9.86
CA SER A 84 -2.96 -6.59 -10.91
C SER A 84 -3.30 -7.40 -12.16
N SER A 85 -2.66 -8.55 -12.36
CA SER A 85 -2.76 -9.42 -13.53
C SER A 85 -3.95 -10.38 -13.39
N SER A 86 -4.07 -11.08 -12.27
CA SER A 86 -5.14 -12.03 -11.97
C SER A 86 -6.33 -11.40 -11.24
N LYS A 87 -6.19 -10.18 -10.71
CA LYS A 87 -7.17 -9.50 -9.84
C LYS A 87 -7.49 -10.27 -8.57
N THR A 88 -6.58 -11.13 -8.12
CA THR A 88 -6.73 -11.90 -6.88
C THR A 88 -6.23 -11.11 -5.69
N GLU A 89 -7.02 -11.03 -4.62
CA GLU A 89 -6.58 -10.49 -3.33
C GLU A 89 -5.40 -11.32 -2.80
N LEU A 90 -4.32 -10.64 -2.45
CA LEU A 90 -3.12 -11.23 -1.86
C LEU A 90 -3.12 -11.01 -0.35
N LEU A 91 -3.29 -9.74 0.04
CA LEU A 91 -3.25 -9.30 1.43
C LEU A 91 -4.30 -8.22 1.64
N ARG A 92 -4.80 -8.10 2.87
CA ARG A 92 -5.64 -6.98 3.28
C ARG A 92 -5.35 -6.63 4.72
N SER A 93 -5.55 -5.36 5.08
CA SER A 93 -5.69 -4.98 6.47
C SER A 93 -7.16 -4.84 6.84
N LEU A 94 -7.51 -5.42 7.99
CA LEU A 94 -8.83 -5.34 8.62
C LEU A 94 -8.89 -4.25 9.70
N THR A 95 -7.82 -3.48 9.89
CA THR A 95 -7.72 -2.60 11.05
C THR A 95 -8.40 -1.25 10.84
N ASN A 96 -9.44 -0.99 11.64
CA ASN A 96 -9.92 0.34 12.03
C ASN A 96 -9.05 0.97 13.15
N TYR A 97 -7.81 0.52 13.34
CA TYR A 97 -6.93 1.00 14.41
C TYR A 97 -5.45 0.87 14.04
N GLN A 98 -4.66 1.85 14.49
CA GLN A 98 -3.31 2.18 14.07
C GLN A 98 -2.30 1.03 13.98
N GLN A 99 -1.38 1.21 13.01
CA GLN A 99 -0.06 0.58 12.89
C GLN A 99 -0.05 -0.94 12.80
N VAL A 100 -0.27 -1.46 11.59
CA VAL A 100 0.16 -2.82 11.27
C VAL A 100 1.59 -2.75 10.72
N LYS A 101 2.57 -2.88 11.61
CA LYS A 101 3.94 -3.23 11.23
C LYS A 101 3.98 -4.75 11.09
N ILE A 102 3.85 -5.25 9.86
CA ILE A 102 4.05 -6.68 9.54
C ILE A 102 5.55 -6.92 9.36
#